data_AF-A0AAN8WSA4-F1
#
_entry.id   AF-A0AAN8WSA4-F1
#
_cell.length_a   1.000
_cell.length_b   1.000
_cell.length_c   1.000
_cell.angle_alpha   90.00
_cell.angle_beta   90.00
_cell.angle_gamma   90.00
#
_symmetry.space_group_name_H-M   'P 1'
#
loop_
_entity.id
_entity.type
_entity.pdbx_description
1 polymer ?
#
loop_
_entity_poly.entity_id
_entity_poly.type
_entity_poly.pdbx_seq_one_letter_code
_entity_poly.pdbx_strand_id
1 'polypeptide(L)'
;MNVERSYAVVGVLEELPLTVNVLENYLPKFFKGFSSIFANTSAVQLNKGYYKPETSEYIKKKLRVLMKEEMEFYNYIKQRLHAQANALKNG
;
A
#
# COMPACT_ATOMS: atom_id res chain seq x y z
N MET A 1 -4.69 -11.35 12.52
CA MET A 1 -5.22 -11.58 11.14
C MET A 1 -4.28 -12.51 10.36
N ASN A 2 -4.75 -13.26 9.36
CA ASN A 2 -3.87 -14.13 8.54
C ASN A 2 -2.70 -13.35 7.92
N VAL A 3 -2.93 -12.07 7.59
CA VAL A 3 -1.93 -11.19 7.02
C VAL A 3 -0.70 -11.00 7.93
N GLU A 4 -0.86 -10.98 9.25
CA GLU A 4 0.25 -10.85 10.22
C GLU A 4 1.18 -12.04 10.22
N ARG A 5 0.63 -13.24 10.05
CA ARG A 5 1.37 -14.48 10.16
C ARG A 5 1.98 -14.93 8.83
N SER A 6 1.32 -14.59 7.72
CA SER A 6 1.63 -15.15 6.40
C SER A 6 2.37 -14.18 5.48
N TYR A 7 2.38 -12.88 5.79
CA TYR A 7 3.06 -11.87 4.97
C TYR A 7 4.09 -11.12 5.79
N ALA A 8 5.36 -11.22 5.37
CA ALA A 8 6.49 -10.53 6.00
C ALA A 8 6.40 -9.00 5.83
N VAL A 9 5.96 -8.54 4.66
CA VAL A 9 5.75 -7.14 4.33
C VAL A 9 4.39 -6.98 3.65
N VAL A 10 3.69 -5.88 3.97
CA VAL A 10 2.46 -5.47 3.29
C VAL A 10 2.64 -4.10 2.67
N GLY A 11 1.96 -3.83 1.57
CA GLY A 11 2.08 -2.58 0.82
C GLY A 11 0.74 -2.11 0.28
N VAL A 12 0.66 -0.82 -0.04
CA VAL A 12 -0.50 -0.20 -0.70
C VAL A 12 -0.07 0.56 -1.94
N LEU A 13 -0.92 0.56 -2.97
CA LEU A 13 -0.59 1.15 -4.26
C LEU A 13 -0.55 2.68 -4.20
N GLU A 14 -1.39 3.27 -3.34
CA GLU A 14 -1.48 4.71 -3.13
C GLU A 14 -0.19 5.30 -2.53
N GLU A 15 0.56 4.46 -1.81
CA GLU A 15 1.83 4.81 -1.17
C GLU A 15 2.93 3.84 -1.63
N LEU A 16 2.99 3.61 -2.94
CA LEU A 16 4.02 2.77 -3.55
C LEU A 16 5.46 3.14 -3.14
N PRO A 17 5.87 4.43 -3.09
CA PRO A 17 7.21 4.79 -2.64
C PRO A 17 7.53 4.28 -1.23
N LEU A 18 6.55 4.34 -0.32
CA LEU A 18 6.70 3.84 1.05
C LEU A 18 6.80 2.32 1.07
N THR A 19 5.95 1.64 0.28
CA THR A 19 5.95 0.18 0.12
C THR A 19 7.31 -0.33 -0.39
N VAL A 20 7.87 0.33 -1.41
CA VAL A 20 9.18 0.01 -1.98
C VAL A 20 10.28 0.13 -0.93
N ASN A 21 10.28 1.20 -0.14
CA ASN A 21 11.24 1.40 0.94
C ASN A 21 11.15 0.31 2.01
N VAL A 22 9.93 -0.07 2.44
CA VAL A 22 9.75 -1.14 3.42
C VAL A 22 10.22 -2.48 2.87
N LEU A 23 9.92 -2.80 1.60
CA LEU A 23 10.37 -4.03 0.94
C LEU A 23 11.90 -4.12 0.86
N GLU A 24 12.57 -3.04 0.47
CA GLU A 24 14.03 -2.99 0.35
C GLU A 24 14.74 -3.23 1.69
N ASN A 25 14.22 -2.66 2.78
CA ASN A 25 14.82 -2.81 4.11
C ASN A 25 14.51 -4.16 4.77
N TYR A 26 13.31 -4.70 4.61
CA TYR A 26 12.94 -5.98 5.21
C TYR A 26 13.47 -7.19 4.42
N LEU A 27 13.64 -7.05 3.10
CA LEU A 27 14.08 -8.13 2.21
C LEU A 27 15.27 -7.69 1.32
N PRO A 28 16.39 -7.23 1.90
CA PRO A 28 17.51 -6.68 1.14
C PRO A 28 18.18 -7.71 0.21
N LYS A 29 18.05 -9.01 0.50
CA LYS A 29 18.58 -10.06 -0.38
C LYS A 29 17.95 -10.04 -1.79
N PHE A 30 16.71 -9.58 -1.90
CA PHE A 30 15.96 -9.55 -3.16
C PHE A 30 15.74 -8.12 -3.69
N PHE A 31 15.59 -7.14 -2.79
CA PHE A 31 15.14 -5.80 -3.14
C PHE A 31 16.19 -4.69 -2.93
N LYS A 32 17.46 -5.04 -2.66
CA LYS A 32 18.53 -4.04 -2.57
C LYS A 32 18.71 -3.29 -3.89
N GLY A 33 18.69 -1.96 -3.82
CA GLY A 33 18.74 -1.07 -4.98
C GLY A 33 17.39 -0.91 -5.69
N PHE A 34 16.29 -1.43 -5.14
CA PHE A 34 14.99 -1.34 -5.81
C PHE A 34 14.45 0.09 -5.81
N SER A 35 14.67 0.88 -4.75
CA SER A 35 14.23 2.28 -4.70
C SER A 35 14.83 3.13 -5.81
N SER A 36 16.09 2.91 -6.17
CA SER A 36 16.75 3.68 -7.24
C SER A 36 16.24 3.30 -8.63
N ILE A 37 15.92 2.02 -8.85
CA ILE A 37 15.29 1.55 -10.09
C ILE A 37 13.86 2.10 -10.18
N PHE A 38 13.10 2.01 -9.08
CA PHE A 38 11.72 2.47 -9.01
C PHE A 38 11.58 3.96 -9.32
N ALA A 39 12.46 4.80 -8.76
CA ALA A 39 12.49 6.25 -9.02
C ALA A 39 12.69 6.60 -10.50
N ASN A 40 13.40 5.75 -11.25
CA ASN A 40 13.69 5.94 -12.67
C ASN A 40 12.69 5.22 -13.60
N THR A 41 11.71 4.51 -13.06
CA THR A 41 10.76 3.72 -13.85
C THR A 41 9.45 4.49 -14.08
N SER A 42 8.91 4.43 -15.30
CA SER A 42 7.59 4.94 -15.68
C SER A 42 6.42 4.23 -14.96
N ALA A 43 6.68 3.25 -14.09
CA ALA A 43 5.69 2.60 -13.23
C ALA A 43 5.00 3.60 -12.27
N VAL A 44 5.68 4.67 -11.86
CA VAL A 44 5.06 5.80 -11.13
C VAL A 44 4.00 6.50 -12.00
N GLN A 45 4.17 6.48 -13.32
CA GLN A 45 3.24 7.08 -14.28
C GLN A 45 2.07 6.14 -14.64
N LEU A 46 2.21 4.82 -14.49
CA LEU A 46 1.12 3.86 -14.76
C LEU A 46 -0.06 3.99 -13.78
N ASN A 47 0.18 4.51 -12.57
CA ASN A 47 -0.89 4.85 -11.62
C ASN A 47 -1.62 6.17 -11.95
N LYS A 48 -1.22 6.88 -13.01
CA LYS A 48 -1.94 8.07 -13.48
C LYS A 48 -3.13 7.65 -14.35
N GLY A 49 -4.23 7.36 -13.68
CA GLY A 49 -5.55 7.64 -14.23
C GLY A 49 -6.24 6.46 -14.89
N TYR A 50 -6.91 5.65 -14.07
CA TYR A 50 -8.25 5.25 -14.48
C TYR A 50 -9.16 6.47 -14.30
N TYR A 51 -9.73 6.99 -15.39
CA TYR A 51 -10.86 7.90 -15.33
C TYR A 51 -11.91 7.26 -14.42
N LYS A 52 -12.15 7.88 -13.26
CA LYS A 52 -13.21 7.44 -12.35
C LYS A 52 -14.46 8.21 -12.77
N PRO A 53 -15.46 7.57 -13.40
CA PRO A 53 -16.74 8.23 -13.62
C PRO A 53 -17.27 8.72 -12.26
N GLU A 54 -17.82 9.94 -12.25
CA GLU A 54 -18.43 10.49 -11.03
C GLU A 54 -19.56 9.56 -10.57
N THR A 55 -19.24 8.75 -9.57
CA THR A 55 -20.20 7.82 -8.97
C THR A 55 -21.11 8.59 -8.04
N SER A 56 -22.42 8.30 -8.13
CA SER A 56 -23.42 8.97 -7.30
C SER A 56 -23.11 8.77 -5.80
N GLU A 57 -23.35 9.82 -5.03
CA GLU A 57 -23.10 9.82 -3.58
C GLU A 57 -23.91 8.73 -2.86
N TYR A 58 -25.12 8.43 -3.37
CA TYR A 58 -25.96 7.32 -2.92
C TYR A 58 -25.27 5.96 -3.06
N ILE A 59 -24.67 5.68 -4.23
CA ILE A 59 -23.96 4.42 -4.48
C ILE A 59 -22.74 4.33 -3.56
N LYS A 60 -21.96 5.41 -3.40
CA LYS A 60 -20.81 5.45 -2.47
C LYS A 60 -21.24 5.17 -1.03
N LYS A 61 -22.36 5.72 -0.58
CA LYS A 61 -22.89 5.51 0.78
C LYS A 61 -23.32 4.06 1.00
N LYS A 62 -24.02 3.46 0.03
CA LYS A 62 -24.35 2.02 0.07
C LYS A 62 -23.11 1.14 0.08
N LEU A 63 -22.14 1.43 -0.79
CA LEU A 63 -20.90 0.68 -0.89
C LEU A 63 -20.11 0.70 0.42
N ARG A 64 -20.01 1.86 1.08
CA ARG A 64 -19.34 2.00 2.40
C ARG A 64 -19.96 1.14 3.49
N VAL A 65 -21.28 0.93 3.46
CA VAL A 65 -21.97 0.08 4.44
C VAL A 65 -21.76 -1.40 4.13
N LEU A 66 -21.82 -1.77 2.84
CA LEU A 66 -21.65 -3.15 2.40
C LEU A 66 -20.19 -3.63 2.53
N MET A 67 -19.23 -2.77 2.22
CA MET A 67 -17.79 -3.06 2.23
C MET A 67 -17.14 -2.63 3.55
N LYS A 68 -17.89 -2.51 4.65
CA LYS A 68 -17.35 -2.01 5.93
C LYS A 68 -16.15 -2.85 6.39
N GLU A 69 -16.26 -4.18 6.30
CA GLU A 69 -15.18 -5.10 6.67
C GLU A 69 -13.95 -4.95 5.77
N GLU A 70 -14.15 -4.76 4.46
CA GLU A 70 -13.05 -4.54 3.51
C GLU A 70 -12.35 -3.20 3.75
N MET A 71 -13.12 -2.16 4.09
CA MET A 71 -12.57 -0.85 4.46
C MET A 71 -11.79 -0.91 5.77
N GLU A 72 -12.29 -1.63 6.77
CA GLU A 72 -11.56 -1.89 8.01
C GLU A 72 -10.27 -2.67 7.75
N PHE A 73 -10.32 -3.70 6.90
CA PHE A 73 -9.15 -4.45 6.49
C PHE A 73 -8.12 -3.57 5.75
N TYR A 74 -8.55 -2.76 4.79
CA TYR A 74 -7.68 -1.83 4.08
C TYR A 74 -7.00 -0.83 5.02
N ASN A 75 -7.75 -0.27 5.96
CA ASN A 75 -7.21 0.65 6.96
C ASN A 75 -6.18 -0.07 7.86
N TYR A 76 -6.46 -1.32 8.23
CA TYR A 76 -5.52 -2.14 8.99
C TYR A 76 -4.21 -2.39 8.20
N ILE A 77 -4.29 -2.73 6.91
CA ILE A 77 -3.11 -2.89 6.05
C ILE A 77 -2.28 -1.60 6.00
N LYS A 78 -2.93 -0.43 5.85
CA LYS A 78 -2.26 0.87 5.89
C LYS A 78 -1.54 1.13 7.21
N GLN A 79 -2.24 0.94 8.33
CA GLN A 79 -1.65 1.14 9.65
C GLN A 79 -0.40 0.27 9.83
N ARG A 80 -0.46 -0.99 9.38
CA ARG A 80 0.68 -1.89 9.44
C ARG A 80 1.85 -1.42 8.58
N LEU A 81 1.62 -0.99 7.34
CA LEU A 81 2.68 -0.44 6.49
C LEU A 81 3.38 0.75 7.17
N HIS A 82 2.60 1.68 7.73
CA HIS A 82 3.18 2.82 8.46
C HIS A 82 3.95 2.39 9.71
N ALA A 83 3.44 1.40 10.46
CA ALA A 83 4.16 0.85 11.61
C ALA A 83 5.51 0.22 11.19
N GLN A 84 5.52 -0.56 10.09
CA GLN A 84 6.74 -1.13 9.54
C GLN A 84 7.73 -0.04 9.10
N ALA A 85 7.25 1.01 8.44
CA ALA A 85 8.09 2.13 8.03
C ALA A 85 8.65 2.95 9.21
N ASN A 86 7.85 3.16 10.26
CA ASN A 86 8.28 3.89 11.45
C ASN A 86 9.32 3.10 12.26
N ALA A 87 9.17 1.78 12.34
CA ALA A 87 10.17 0.91 12.96
C ALA A 87 11.55 1.03 12.28
N LEU A 88 11.59 1.24 10.96
CA LEU A 88 12.82 1.46 10.20
C LEU A 88 13.45 2.85 10.42
N LYS A 89 12.66 3.87 10.79
CA LYS A 89 13.16 5.23 11.04
C LYS A 89 13.75 5.40 12.43
N ASN A 90 13.30 4.60 13.38
CA ASN A 90 13.67 4.69 14.80
C ASN A 90 14.68 3.60 15.22
N GLY A 91 15.19 2.82 14.26
CA GLY A 91 16.14 1.73 14.47
C GLY A 91 17.55 2.06 13.99
#